data_AF-A2SNK8-F1
#
_entry.id   AF-A2SNK8-F1
#
_cell.length_a   1.000
_cell.length_b   1.000
_cell.length_c   1.000
_cell.angle_alpha   90.00
_cell.angle_beta   90.00
_cell.angle_gamma   90.00
#
_symmetry.space_group_name_H-M   'P 1'
#
loop_
_entity.id
_entity.type
_entity.pdbx_description
1 polymer ?
#
loop_
_entity_poly.entity_id
_entity_poly.type
_entity_poly.pdbx_seq_one_letter_code
_entity_poly.pdbx_strand_id
1 'polypeptide(L)'
;MNAPDPAQNAPAAEPRSGVSLINVMIVAIACSAISGYASWRLATSSRASSPVVIVDTEKIAKAQIDQTLSKPGITQEQAAAAGQQFIRALNAELIRYSDAGVVVLNASVALNRPAGVDATREIAAALGVDLK
;
A
#
# COMPACT_ATOMS: atom_id res chain seq x y z
N MET A 1 -47.73 38.61 -38.98
CA MET A 1 -47.77 37.30 -38.32
C MET A 1 -46.85 37.35 -37.09
N ASN A 2 -47.37 36.89 -35.95
CA ASN A 2 -46.86 37.03 -34.58
C ASN A 2 -45.83 35.94 -34.19
N ALA A 3 -44.81 36.35 -33.40
CA ALA A 3 -44.19 35.71 -32.22
C ALA A 3 -43.56 34.27 -32.23
N PRO A 4 -42.63 33.98 -31.27
CA PRO A 4 -41.49 33.05 -31.37
C PRO A 4 -41.63 31.72 -30.56
N ASP A 5 -40.47 31.06 -30.31
CA ASP A 5 -40.15 29.95 -29.36
C ASP A 5 -40.27 28.49 -29.90
N PRO A 6 -39.66 27.47 -29.24
CA PRO A 6 -38.22 27.25 -29.01
C PRO A 6 -37.80 25.78 -29.28
N ALA A 7 -36.53 25.56 -29.62
CA ALA A 7 -35.89 24.25 -29.41
C ALA A 7 -34.41 24.52 -29.08
N GLN A 8 -34.11 25.03 -27.88
CA GLN A 8 -33.97 24.24 -26.66
C GLN A 8 -32.63 23.50 -26.64
N ASN A 9 -31.65 24.17 -26.04
CA ASN A 9 -30.68 23.60 -25.10
C ASN A 9 -30.24 22.17 -25.42
N ALA A 10 -29.17 22.03 -26.21
CA ALA A 10 -28.23 20.95 -25.95
C ALA A 10 -27.41 21.36 -24.71
N PRO A 11 -27.59 20.74 -23.54
CA PRO A 11 -26.74 21.03 -22.40
C PRO A 11 -25.28 20.69 -22.75
N ALA A 12 -24.40 21.57 -22.28
CA ALA A 12 -22.95 21.44 -22.35
C ALA A 12 -22.50 20.00 -22.05
N ALA A 13 -21.58 19.51 -22.86
CA ALA A 13 -20.87 18.27 -22.59
C ALA A 13 -20.37 18.29 -21.15
N GLU A 14 -20.92 17.38 -20.34
CA GLU A 14 -20.46 17.16 -18.97
C GLU A 14 -18.95 16.93 -18.98
N PRO A 15 -18.17 17.60 -18.12
CA PRO A 15 -16.79 17.21 -17.90
C PRO A 15 -16.81 15.83 -17.25
N ARG A 16 -16.55 14.79 -18.06
CA ARG A 16 -16.26 13.45 -17.54
C ARG A 16 -15.18 13.59 -16.49
N SER A 17 -15.59 13.29 -15.26
CA SER A 17 -14.85 13.34 -14.00
C SER A 17 -13.35 13.15 -14.23
N GLY A 18 -12.65 14.28 -14.26
CA GLY A 18 -11.22 14.33 -14.49
C GLY A 18 -10.51 13.73 -13.29
N VAL A 19 -9.77 12.64 -13.52
CA VAL A 19 -8.54 12.44 -12.75
C VAL A 19 -7.71 13.69 -13.03
N SER A 20 -7.72 14.62 -12.08
CA SER A 20 -7.07 15.92 -12.23
C SER A 20 -5.65 15.70 -12.74
N LEU A 21 -5.25 16.41 -13.79
CA LEU A 21 -3.87 16.38 -14.30
C LEU A 21 -2.84 16.60 -13.18
N ILE A 22 -3.25 17.31 -12.12
CA ILE A 22 -2.50 17.51 -10.89
C ILE A 22 -2.29 16.19 -10.13
N ASN A 23 -3.33 15.35 -9.98
CA ASN A 23 -3.20 14.02 -9.37
C ASN A 23 -2.29 13.10 -10.20
N VAL A 24 -2.39 13.14 -11.53
CA VAL A 24 -1.49 12.37 -12.40
C VAL A 24 -0.04 12.83 -12.23
N MET A 25 0.21 14.15 -12.15
CA MET A 25 1.55 14.67 -11.91
C MET A 25 2.08 14.32 -10.52
N ILE A 26 1.27 14.35 -9.47
CA ILE A 26 1.72 13.95 -8.11
C ILE A 26 2.12 12.47 -8.09
N VAL A 27 1.32 11.59 -8.71
CA VAL A 27 1.65 10.16 -8.82
C VAL A 27 2.90 9.95 -9.68
N ALA A 28 3.04 10.67 -10.79
CA ALA A 28 4.22 10.57 -11.66
C ALA A 28 5.50 11.08 -10.98
N ILE A 29 5.42 12.18 -10.23
CA ILE A 29 6.54 12.71 -9.44
C ILE A 29 6.90 11.75 -8.31
N ALA A 30 5.91 11.18 -7.62
CA ALA A 30 6.14 10.17 -6.58
C ALA A 30 6.82 8.91 -7.16
N CYS A 31 6.33 8.37 -8.28
CA CYS A 31 6.94 7.22 -8.95
C CYS A 31 8.35 7.52 -9.50
N SER A 32 8.58 8.75 -9.97
CA SER A 32 9.89 9.18 -10.51
C SER A 32 10.92 9.43 -9.41
N ALA A 33 10.51 9.99 -8.26
CA ALA A 33 11.37 10.17 -7.10
C ALA A 33 11.80 8.81 -6.52
N ILE A 34 10.89 7.83 -6.50
CA ILE A 34 11.18 6.45 -6.11
C ILE A 34 12.16 5.80 -7.10
N SER A 35 11.99 6.03 -8.40
CA SER A 35 12.85 5.44 -9.44
C SER A 35 14.26 6.03 -9.47
N GLY A 36 14.40 7.35 -9.29
CA GLY A 36 15.69 8.03 -9.22
C GLY A 36 16.50 7.67 -7.97
N TYR A 37 15.86 7.64 -6.79
CA TYR A 37 16.51 7.27 -5.54
C TYR A 37 16.87 5.77 -5.50
N ALA A 38 15.99 4.89 -5.99
CA ALA A 38 16.29 3.46 -6.12
C ALA A 38 17.46 3.21 -7.08
N SER A 39 17.50 3.88 -8.24
CA SER A 39 18.57 3.72 -9.23
C SER A 39 19.93 4.23 -8.71
N TRP A 40 19.95 5.37 -8.01
CA TRP A 40 21.18 5.90 -7.41
C TRP A 40 21.69 5.02 -6.26
N ARG A 41 20.79 4.47 -5.42
CA ARG A 41 21.15 3.54 -4.34
C ARG A 41 21.62 2.19 -4.87
N LEU A 42 21.03 1.68 -5.96
CA LEU A 42 21.45 0.45 -6.64
C LEU A 42 22.81 0.61 -7.35
N ALA A 43 23.09 1.75 -7.97
CA ALA A 43 24.33 1.99 -8.68
C ALA A 43 25.53 2.31 -7.75
N THR A 44 25.28 2.87 -6.57
CA THR A 44 26.33 3.26 -5.61
C THR A 44 26.59 2.22 -4.51
N SER A 45 25.71 1.24 -4.33
CA SER A 45 25.90 0.15 -3.37
C SER A 45 26.82 -0.93 -3.93
N SER A 46 28.08 -0.59 -4.13
CA SER A 46 29.17 -1.58 -4.15
C SER A 46 29.52 -1.90 -2.71
N ARG A 47 28.85 -2.89 -2.10
CA ARG A 47 29.34 -3.79 -1.01
C ARG A 47 28.21 -4.32 -0.11
N ALA A 48 28.43 -5.58 0.28
CA ALA A 48 27.70 -6.42 1.23
C ALA A 48 26.27 -6.78 0.81
N SER A 49 26.01 -8.08 0.71
CA SER A 49 24.69 -8.68 0.62
C SER A 49 23.83 -8.22 1.80
N SER A 50 23.10 -7.11 1.64
CA SER A 50 22.06 -6.73 2.59
C SER A 50 21.12 -7.93 2.70
N PRO A 51 20.89 -8.45 3.93
CA PRO A 51 19.97 -9.55 4.10
C PRO A 51 18.60 -9.15 3.55
N VAL A 52 18.02 -10.03 2.75
CA VAL A 52 16.70 -9.83 2.16
C VAL A 52 15.74 -10.70 2.95
N VAL A 53 14.63 -10.11 3.39
CA VAL A 53 13.50 -10.85 3.94
C VAL A 53 12.28 -10.67 3.06
N ILE A 54 11.49 -11.72 2.96
CA ILE A 54 10.26 -11.78 2.20
C ILE A 54 9.11 -11.79 3.19
N VAL A 55 8.12 -10.93 2.96
CA VAL A 55 6.93 -10.81 3.80
C VAL A 55 5.68 -10.88 2.93
N ASP A 56 4.75 -11.74 3.32
CA ASP A 56 3.42 -11.78 2.72
C ASP A 56 2.49 -10.82 3.49
N THR A 57 2.52 -9.54 3.13
CA THR A 57 1.69 -8.54 3.80
C THR A 57 0.20 -8.75 3.56
N GLU A 58 -0.18 -9.39 2.45
CA GLU A 58 -1.58 -9.72 2.16
C GLU A 58 -2.10 -10.76 3.15
N LYS A 59 -1.30 -11.80 3.43
CA LYS A 59 -1.62 -12.81 4.44
C LYS A 59 -1.77 -12.17 5.84
N ILE A 60 -0.85 -11.29 6.22
CA ILE A 60 -0.91 -10.59 7.52
C ILE A 60 -2.14 -9.68 7.60
N ALA A 61 -2.40 -8.90 6.56
CA ALA A 61 -3.55 -7.99 6.51
C ALA A 61 -4.88 -8.76 6.58
N LYS A 62 -4.99 -9.87 5.82
CA LYS A 62 -6.18 -10.73 5.86
C LYS A 62 -6.42 -11.31 7.26
N ALA A 63 -5.37 -11.82 7.91
CA ALA A 63 -5.48 -12.35 9.26
C ALA A 63 -5.91 -11.26 10.27
N GLN A 64 -5.38 -10.04 10.16
CA GLN A 64 -5.82 -8.92 10.99
C GLN A 64 -7.30 -8.58 10.76
N ILE A 65 -7.76 -8.56 9.51
CA ILE A 65 -9.17 -8.30 9.18
C ILE A 65 -10.04 -9.40 9.79
N ASP A 66 -9.68 -10.67 9.59
CA ASP A 66 -10.44 -11.80 10.11
C ASP A 66 -10.50 -11.77 11.65
N GLN A 67 -9.39 -11.44 12.33
CA GLN A 67 -9.35 -11.25 13.79
C GLN A 67 -10.21 -10.05 14.25
N THR A 68 -10.20 -8.95 13.50
CA THR A 68 -10.96 -7.74 13.81
C THR A 68 -12.46 -7.98 13.67
N LEU A 69 -12.87 -8.66 12.59
CA LEU A 69 -14.27 -9.03 12.34
C LEU A 69 -14.77 -10.14 13.27
N SER A 70 -13.87 -10.96 13.83
CA SER A 70 -14.22 -11.96 14.84
C SER A 70 -14.57 -11.35 16.21
N LYS A 71 -14.32 -10.05 16.44
CA LYS A 71 -14.68 -9.38 17.68
C LYS A 71 -16.19 -9.10 17.71
N PRO A 72 -16.94 -9.68 18.67
CA PRO A 72 -18.39 -9.51 18.73
C PRO A 72 -18.74 -8.04 18.99
N GLY A 73 -19.68 -7.51 18.20
CA GLY A 73 -20.21 -6.15 18.37
C GLY A 73 -19.32 -5.01 17.88
N ILE A 74 -18.28 -5.31 17.08
CA ILE A 74 -17.43 -4.25 16.52
C ILE A 74 -18.21 -3.33 15.57
N THR A 75 -18.08 -2.02 15.74
CA THR A 75 -18.68 -1.03 14.83
C THR A 75 -17.76 -0.77 13.63
N GLN A 76 -18.31 -0.18 12.56
CA GLN A 76 -17.50 0.21 11.41
C GLN A 76 -16.41 1.23 11.78
N GLU A 77 -16.69 2.20 12.66
CA GLU A 77 -15.66 3.14 13.10
C GLU A 77 -14.54 2.46 13.89
N GLN A 78 -14.89 1.49 14.75
CA GLN A 78 -13.90 0.74 15.52
C GLN A 78 -13.04 -0.15 14.62
N ALA A 79 -13.64 -0.79 13.61
CA ALA A 79 -12.90 -1.56 12.62
C ALA A 79 -11.97 -0.68 11.79
N ALA A 80 -12.42 0.52 11.37
CA ALA A 80 -11.59 1.47 10.63
C ALA A 80 -10.42 1.99 11.49
N ALA A 81 -10.67 2.33 12.76
CA ALA A 81 -9.62 2.75 13.68
C ALA A 81 -8.59 1.63 13.93
N ALA A 82 -9.04 0.39 14.10
CA ALA A 82 -8.17 -0.77 14.23
C ALA A 82 -7.32 -1.00 12.98
N GLY A 83 -7.90 -0.86 11.79
CA GLY A 83 -7.17 -0.95 10.52
C GLY A 83 -6.08 0.12 10.37
N GLN A 84 -6.39 1.38 10.72
CA GLN A 84 -5.40 2.45 10.69
C GLN A 84 -4.27 2.23 11.71
N GLN A 85 -4.60 1.76 12.91
CA GLN A 85 -3.60 1.43 13.92
C GLN A 85 -2.70 0.28 13.47
N PHE A 86 -3.27 -0.75 12.84
CA PHE A 86 -2.53 -1.85 12.25
C PHE A 86 -1.56 -1.38 11.17
N ILE A 87 -2.00 -0.52 10.23
CA ILE A 87 -1.13 0.03 9.17
C ILE A 87 0.06 0.79 9.77
N ARG A 88 -0.17 1.60 10.82
CA ARG A 88 0.91 2.30 11.51
C ARG A 88 1.89 1.34 12.18
N ALA A 89 1.39 0.32 12.86
CA ALA A 89 2.22 -0.69 13.51
C ALA A 89 3.03 -1.51 12.50
N LEU A 90 2.40 -1.95 11.40
CA LEU A 90 3.07 -2.64 10.30
C LEU A 90 4.16 -1.77 9.69
N ASN A 91 3.88 -0.49 9.42
CA ASN A 91 4.88 0.43 8.87
C ASN A 91 6.07 0.62 9.83
N ALA A 92 5.80 0.83 11.12
CA ALA A 92 6.85 0.94 12.13
C ALA A 92 7.72 -0.34 12.21
N GLU A 93 7.10 -1.51 12.15
CA GLU A 93 7.82 -2.79 12.13
C GLU A 93 8.68 -2.93 10.88
N LEU A 94 8.16 -2.59 9.69
CA LEU A 94 8.92 -2.61 8.43
C LEU A 94 10.06 -1.58 8.42
N ILE A 95 9.87 -0.41 9.02
CA ILE A 95 10.94 0.59 9.21
C ILE A 95 12.05 0.01 10.06
N ARG A 96 11.76 -0.78 11.11
CA ARG A 96 12.79 -1.43 11.93
C ARG A 96 13.72 -2.32 11.09
N TYR A 97 13.17 -3.05 10.11
CA TYR A 97 13.99 -3.84 9.17
C TYR A 97 14.82 -2.93 8.26
N SER A 98 14.23 -1.85 7.74
CA SER A 98 14.96 -0.85 6.94
C SER A 98 16.12 -0.20 7.71
N ASP A 99 15.90 0.18 8.97
CA ASP A 99 16.90 0.78 9.85
C ASP A 99 18.03 -0.21 10.19
N ALA A 100 17.70 -1.50 10.27
CA ALA A 100 18.68 -2.58 10.41
C ALA A 100 19.42 -2.92 9.09
N GLY A 101 19.15 -2.18 8.00
CA GLY A 101 19.76 -2.41 6.69
C GLY A 101 19.24 -3.65 5.95
N VAL A 102 18.12 -4.21 6.40
CA VAL A 102 17.44 -5.38 5.81
C VAL A 102 16.48 -4.90 4.73
N VAL A 103 16.54 -5.53 3.56
CA VAL A 103 15.57 -5.25 2.48
C VAL A 103 14.34 -6.12 2.70
N VAL A 104 13.18 -5.48 2.85
CA VAL A 104 11.90 -6.19 2.93
C VAL A 104 11.22 -6.21 1.57
N LEU A 105 10.95 -7.40 1.05
CA LEU A 105 10.24 -7.62 -0.21
C LEU A 105 8.87 -8.22 0.04
N ASN A 106 7.87 -7.74 -0.67
CA ASN A 106 6.55 -8.36 -0.66
C ASN A 106 6.62 -9.73 -1.37
N ALA A 107 6.00 -10.77 -0.80
CA ALA A 107 5.94 -12.11 -1.39
C ALA A 107 5.31 -12.11 -2.79
N SER A 108 4.34 -11.23 -3.06
CA SER A 108 3.67 -11.08 -4.37
C SER A 108 4.61 -10.63 -5.48
N VAL A 109 5.76 -10.03 -5.16
CA VAL A 109 6.77 -9.61 -6.16
C VAL A 109 7.99 -10.55 -6.22
N ALA A 110 8.05 -11.56 -5.34
CA ALA A 110 9.15 -12.51 -5.28
C ALA A 110 8.81 -13.82 -6.01
N LEU A 111 9.36 -14.00 -7.21
CA LEU A 111 9.15 -15.20 -8.04
C LEU A 111 9.83 -16.45 -7.47
N ASN A 112 10.94 -16.27 -6.75
CA ASN A 112 11.68 -17.36 -6.11
C ASN A 112 11.86 -17.02 -4.62
N ARG A 113 11.45 -17.94 -3.74
CA ARG A 113 11.42 -17.75 -2.28
C ARG A 113 12.32 -18.80 -1.62
N PRO A 114 13.62 -18.50 -1.41
CA PRO A 114 14.50 -19.41 -0.69
C PRO A 114 13.97 -19.66 0.74
N ALA A 115 14.21 -20.85 1.27
CA ALA A 115 13.88 -21.15 2.66
C ALA A 115 14.72 -20.27 3.59
N GLY A 116 14.13 -19.79 4.68
CA GLY A 116 14.82 -19.01 5.72
C GLY A 116 14.88 -17.49 5.48
N VAL A 117 14.31 -16.99 4.38
CA VAL A 117 14.12 -15.53 4.18
C VAL A 117 12.68 -15.08 4.40
N ASP A 118 11.75 -16.01 4.67
CA ASP A 118 10.35 -15.68 4.96
C ASP A 118 10.21 -15.19 6.42
N ALA A 119 9.94 -13.88 6.57
CA ALA A 119 9.73 -13.23 7.86
C ALA A 119 8.23 -13.02 8.17
N THR A 120 7.32 -13.58 7.37
CA THR A 120 5.88 -13.33 7.50
C THR A 120 5.33 -13.67 8.88
N ARG A 121 5.71 -14.83 9.43
CA ARG A 121 5.28 -15.24 10.78
C ARG A 121 5.89 -14.37 11.89
N GLU A 122 7.15 -13.99 11.74
CA GLU A 122 7.86 -13.15 12.72
C GLU A 122 7.21 -11.76 12.80
N ILE A 123 7.00 -11.13 11.65
CA ILE A 123 6.34 -9.82 11.55
C ILE A 123 4.90 -9.90 12.05
N ALA A 124 4.15 -10.95 11.69
CA ALA A 124 2.79 -11.11 12.20
C ALA A 124 2.75 -11.27 13.73
N ALA A 125 3.65 -12.07 14.30
CA ALA A 125 3.75 -12.25 15.75
C ALA A 125 4.10 -10.92 16.46
N ALA A 126 5.02 -10.13 15.90
CA ALA A 126 5.35 -8.79 16.42
C ALA A 126 4.14 -7.84 16.40
N LEU A 127 3.24 -8.00 15.44
CA LEU A 127 2.00 -7.23 15.30
C LEU A 127 0.82 -7.81 16.09
N GLY A 128 1.00 -8.94 16.79
CA GLY A 128 -0.07 -9.64 17.51
C GLY A 128 -1.09 -10.31 16.59
N VAL A 129 -0.73 -10.55 15.33
CA VAL A 129 -1.58 -11.18 14.32
C VAL A 129 -1.34 -12.68 14.29
N ASP A 130 -2.41 -13.45 14.43
CA ASP A 130 -2.39 -14.91 14.38
C ASP A 130 -2.56 -15.36 12.92
N LEU A 131 -1.50 -15.89 12.35
CA LEU A 131 -1.53 -16.45 11.00
C LEU A 131 -1.99 -17.91 11.08
N LYS A 132 -3.22 -18.16 10.62
CA LYS A 132 -3.69 -19.52 10.34
C LYS A 132 -3.01 -20.16 9.12
#